data_AF-A0A5M3WCD5-F1
#
_entry.id   AF-A0A5M3WCD5-F1
#
_cell.length_a   1.000
_cell.length_b   1.000
_cell.length_c   1.000
_cell.angle_alpha   90.00
_cell.angle_beta   90.00
_cell.angle_gamma   90.00
#
_symmetry.space_group_name_H-M   'P 1'
#
loop_
_entity.id
_entity.type
_entity.pdbx_description
1 polymer ?
#
loop_
_entity_poly.entity_id
_entity_poly.type
_entity_poly.pdbx_seq_one_letter_code
_entity_poly.pdbx_strand_id
1 'polypeptide(L)'
;MNSESRSSVNAARSLHNKAIFLARSGRHREALPLIDQAIGLLRQLTKYEGATSLSYQKELAASLIACGSMLDNTGESHRGLQIATEAADLCHYIVERVPRMWIEEFVASRCLQAIILMGDGLLLLGAKDAVKPLIIASMYASENLDQGARQYLDEVVGLLRRAYREDSDGVAKEFQRITGSPVPRWVSDSVG
;
A
#
# COMPACT_ATOMS: atom_id res chain seq x y z
N MET A 1 23.25 17.34 -6.57
CA MET A 1 21.81 17.63 -6.78
C MET A 1 21.72 18.96 -7.52
N ASN A 2 21.31 18.96 -8.79
CA ASN A 2 21.21 20.19 -9.59
C ASN A 2 19.93 20.96 -9.23
N SER A 3 19.83 22.23 -9.64
CA SER A 3 18.68 23.10 -9.35
C SER A 3 17.37 22.60 -9.98
N GLU A 4 17.46 21.94 -11.13
CA GLU A 4 16.33 21.38 -11.87
C GLU A 4 15.67 20.20 -11.16
N SER A 5 16.46 19.25 -10.64
CA SER A 5 15.93 18.13 -9.88
C SER A 5 15.30 18.57 -8.57
N ARG A 6 15.88 19.58 -7.90
CA ARG A 6 15.30 20.16 -6.69
C ARG A 6 13.98 20.91 -6.98
N SER A 7 13.88 21.56 -8.14
CA SER A 7 12.64 22.20 -8.59
C SER A 7 11.56 21.15 -8.91
N SER A 8 11.94 20.08 -9.63
CA SER A 8 11.05 18.99 -10.03
C SER A 8 10.47 18.21 -8.83
N VAL A 9 11.29 17.91 -7.81
CA VAL A 9 10.79 17.23 -6.59
C VAL A 9 9.84 18.13 -5.79
N ASN A 10 10.12 19.43 -5.70
CA ASN A 10 9.21 20.37 -5.03
C ASN A 10 7.87 20.50 -5.78
N ALA A 11 7.91 20.47 -7.12
CA ALA A 11 6.70 20.44 -7.93
C ALA A 11 5.90 19.15 -7.70
N ALA A 12 6.56 17.98 -7.70
CA ALA A 12 5.93 16.70 -7.42
C ALA A 12 5.26 16.69 -6.03
N ARG A 13 5.94 17.20 -5.00
CA ARG A 13 5.40 17.28 -3.64
C ARG A 13 4.20 18.22 -3.54
N SER A 14 4.23 19.36 -4.24
CA SER A 14 3.11 20.30 -4.30
C SER A 14 1.88 19.65 -4.94
N LEU A 15 2.09 18.94 -6.06
CA LEU A 15 1.04 18.19 -6.75
C LEU A 15 0.46 17.08 -5.87
N HIS A 16 1.31 16.29 -5.23
CA HIS A 16 0.92 15.26 -4.27
C HIS A 16 0.04 15.85 -3.16
N ASN A 17 0.52 16.90 -2.49
CA ASN A 17 -0.21 17.52 -1.38
C ASN A 17 -1.57 18.06 -1.84
N LYS A 18 -1.63 18.72 -3.00
CA LYS A 18 -2.90 19.21 -3.57
C LYS A 18 -3.86 18.06 -3.87
N ALA A 19 -3.36 16.95 -4.42
CA ALA A 19 -4.16 15.75 -4.65
C ALA A 19 -4.74 15.20 -3.32
N ILE A 20 -3.92 15.11 -2.26
CA ILE A 20 -4.37 14.69 -0.93
C ILE A 20 -5.46 15.62 -0.37
N PHE A 21 -5.30 16.94 -0.49
CA PHE A 21 -6.33 17.89 -0.03
C PHE A 21 -7.66 17.71 -0.77
N LEU A 22 -7.62 17.50 -2.08
CA LEU A 22 -8.82 17.22 -2.88
C LEU A 22 -9.46 15.88 -2.48
N ALA A 23 -8.66 14.82 -2.36
CA ALA A 23 -9.15 13.50 -1.97
C ALA A 23 -9.77 13.51 -0.57
N ARG A 24 -9.17 14.21 0.40
CA ARG A 24 -9.74 14.41 1.74
C ARG A 24 -11.08 15.16 1.74
N SER A 25 -11.35 15.92 0.68
CA SER A 25 -12.62 16.61 0.45
C SER A 25 -13.60 15.77 -0.39
N GLY A 26 -13.33 14.48 -0.61
CA GLY A 26 -14.14 13.59 -1.45
C GLY A 26 -13.98 13.80 -2.96
N ARG A 27 -13.12 14.72 -3.38
CA ARG A 27 -12.92 15.10 -4.80
C ARG A 27 -11.87 14.21 -5.49
N HIS A 28 -12.04 12.89 -5.37
CA HIS A 28 -11.05 11.90 -5.85
C HIS A 28 -10.75 12.02 -7.35
N ARG A 29 -11.77 12.19 -8.19
CA ARG A 29 -11.59 12.33 -9.65
C ARG A 29 -10.77 13.56 -10.05
N GLU A 30 -10.84 14.64 -9.26
CA GLU A 30 -10.03 15.85 -9.50
C GLU A 30 -8.61 15.71 -8.93
N ALA A 31 -8.42 14.84 -7.95
CA ALA A 31 -7.12 14.53 -7.37
C ALA A 31 -6.27 13.63 -8.29
N LEU A 32 -6.91 12.68 -9.01
CA LEU A 32 -6.23 11.69 -9.84
C LEU A 32 -5.25 12.28 -10.87
N PRO A 33 -5.63 13.31 -11.68
CA PRO A 33 -4.69 13.91 -12.62
C PRO A 33 -3.48 14.56 -11.95
N LEU A 34 -3.62 15.08 -10.72
CA LEU A 34 -2.53 15.72 -10.00
C LEU A 34 -1.56 14.69 -9.43
N ILE A 35 -2.08 13.60 -8.85
CA ILE A 35 -1.22 12.54 -8.32
C ILE A 35 -0.50 11.78 -9.45
N ASP A 36 -1.14 11.60 -10.61
CA ASP A 36 -0.50 11.03 -11.80
C ASP A 36 0.67 11.89 -12.29
N GLN A 37 0.52 13.22 -12.30
CA GLN A 37 1.61 14.13 -12.64
C GLN A 37 2.76 14.06 -11.64
N ALA A 38 2.46 14.00 -10.33
CA ALA A 38 3.47 13.83 -9.29
C ALA A 38 4.26 12.52 -9.48
N ILE A 39 3.57 11.40 -9.72
CA ILE A 39 4.17 10.10 -10.01
C ILE A 39 5.05 10.17 -11.26
N GLY A 40 4.59 10.83 -12.33
CA GLY A 40 5.36 11.00 -13.56
C GLY A 40 6.70 11.70 -13.33
N LEU A 41 6.70 12.81 -12.60
CA LEU A 41 7.91 13.54 -12.23
C LEU A 41 8.85 12.70 -11.35
N LEU A 42 8.30 12.02 -10.35
CA LEU A 42 9.08 11.19 -9.44
C LEU A 42 9.71 9.98 -10.14
N ARG A 43 8.98 9.32 -11.05
CA ARG A 43 9.54 8.24 -11.89
C ARG A 43 10.69 8.74 -12.78
N GLN A 44 10.57 9.94 -13.36
CA GLN A 44 11.67 10.54 -14.12
C GLN A 44 12.88 10.77 -13.21
N LEU A 45 12.68 11.39 -12.04
CA LEU A 45 13.75 11.66 -11.08
C LEU A 45 14.47 10.39 -10.62
N THR A 46 13.73 9.32 -10.29
CA THR A 46 14.33 8.03 -9.90
C THR A 46 15.15 7.39 -11.01
N LYS A 47 14.75 7.58 -12.28
CA LYS A 47 15.52 7.09 -13.45
C LYS A 47 16.79 7.90 -13.70
N TYR A 48 16.72 9.24 -13.61
CA TYR A 48 17.84 10.13 -13.96
C TYR A 48 18.89 10.28 -12.87
N GLU A 49 18.50 10.44 -11.60
CA GLU A 49 19.46 10.65 -10.50
C GLU A 49 19.91 9.33 -9.84
N GLY A 50 19.43 8.20 -10.38
CA GLY A 50 19.68 6.85 -9.88
C GLY A 50 18.75 6.44 -8.76
N ALA A 51 18.51 5.12 -8.68
CA ALA A 51 17.74 4.45 -7.62
C ALA A 51 18.38 4.53 -6.21
N THR A 52 19.31 5.45 -5.98
CA THR A 52 20.03 5.64 -4.72
C THR A 52 19.46 6.79 -3.88
N SER A 53 18.65 7.68 -4.44
CA SER A 53 17.95 8.70 -3.65
C SER A 53 16.71 8.11 -2.98
N LEU A 54 16.90 7.62 -1.75
CA LEU A 54 15.82 7.13 -0.89
C LEU A 54 14.68 8.16 -0.74
N SER A 55 14.98 9.46 -0.76
CA SER A 55 13.97 10.52 -0.67
C SER A 55 12.97 10.46 -1.82
N TYR A 56 13.44 10.31 -3.07
CA TYR A 56 12.53 10.30 -4.22
C TYR A 56 11.73 9.02 -4.30
N GLN A 57 12.35 7.90 -3.95
CA GLN A 57 11.63 6.63 -3.83
C GLN A 57 10.53 6.73 -2.77
N LYS A 58 10.74 7.54 -1.72
CA LYS A 58 9.77 7.69 -0.62
C LYS A 58 8.58 8.48 -1.09
N GLU A 59 8.86 9.60 -1.75
CA GLU A 59 7.81 10.42 -2.35
C GLU A 59 7.06 9.65 -3.45
N LEU A 60 7.74 8.80 -4.22
CA LEU A 60 7.11 7.95 -5.23
C LEU A 60 6.19 6.90 -4.59
N ALA A 61 6.68 6.16 -3.59
CA ALA A 61 5.88 5.16 -2.87
C ALA A 61 4.64 5.79 -2.24
N ALA A 62 4.80 6.90 -1.51
CA ALA A 62 3.68 7.63 -0.91
C ALA A 62 2.67 8.11 -1.96
N SER A 63 3.15 8.58 -3.12
CA SER A 63 2.27 9.02 -4.20
C SER A 63 1.52 7.88 -4.88
N LEU A 64 2.17 6.72 -5.05
CA LEU A 64 1.53 5.51 -5.57
C LEU A 64 0.47 4.99 -4.60
N ILE A 65 0.75 4.92 -3.30
CA ILE A 65 -0.23 4.53 -2.27
C ILE A 65 -1.44 5.47 -2.32
N ALA A 66 -1.20 6.78 -2.32
CA ALA A 66 -2.28 7.77 -2.40
C ALA A 66 -3.11 7.62 -3.68
N CYS A 67 -2.47 7.40 -4.83
CA CYS A 67 -3.15 7.19 -6.11
C CYS A 67 -4.01 5.92 -6.08
N GLY A 68 -3.47 4.79 -5.59
CA GLY A 68 -4.22 3.54 -5.47
C GLY A 68 -5.45 3.70 -4.56
N SER A 69 -5.34 4.39 -3.43
CA SER A 69 -6.49 4.71 -2.58
C SER A 69 -7.53 5.58 -3.28
N MET A 70 -7.12 6.57 -4.09
CA MET A 70 -8.06 7.40 -4.85
C MET A 70 -8.76 6.60 -5.96
N LEU A 71 -8.04 5.66 -6.60
CA LEU A 71 -8.59 4.76 -7.61
C LEU A 71 -9.61 3.79 -7.02
N ASP A 72 -9.32 3.23 -5.84
CA ASP A 72 -10.26 2.41 -5.09
C ASP A 72 -11.56 3.18 -4.79
N ASN A 73 -11.45 4.40 -4.24
CA ASN A 73 -12.61 5.26 -3.96
C ASN A 73 -13.40 5.71 -5.20
N THR A 74 -12.83 5.59 -6.40
CA THR A 74 -13.52 5.93 -7.66
C THR A 74 -14.04 4.70 -8.40
N GLY A 75 -13.81 3.49 -7.87
CA GLY A 75 -14.21 2.22 -8.49
C GLY A 75 -13.31 1.76 -9.64
N GLU A 76 -12.13 2.37 -9.82
CA GLU A 76 -11.15 1.99 -10.85
C GLU A 76 -10.25 0.83 -10.36
N SER A 77 -10.84 -0.24 -9.80
CA SER A 77 -10.13 -1.28 -9.04
C SER A 77 -9.03 -1.99 -9.84
N HIS A 78 -9.19 -2.20 -11.15
CA HIS A 78 -8.12 -2.77 -11.99
C HIS A 78 -6.86 -1.90 -12.04
N ARG A 79 -7.03 -0.59 -12.25
CA ARG A 79 -5.92 0.36 -12.26
C ARG A 79 -5.39 0.58 -10.84
N GLY A 80 -6.28 0.61 -9.85
CA GLY A 80 -5.92 0.68 -8.43
C GLY A 80 -5.01 -0.47 -8.03
N LEU A 81 -5.33 -1.70 -8.42
CA LEU A 81 -4.50 -2.87 -8.13
C LEU A 81 -3.12 -2.76 -8.79
N GLN A 82 -3.06 -2.34 -10.06
CA GLN A 82 -1.78 -2.14 -10.75
C GLN A 82 -0.88 -1.13 -10.01
N ILE A 83 -1.44 0.00 -9.59
CA ILE A 83 -0.71 1.04 -8.85
C ILE A 83 -0.31 0.55 -7.44
N ALA A 84 -1.19 -0.18 -6.75
CA ALA A 84 -0.87 -0.77 -5.45
C ALA A 84 0.19 -1.88 -5.56
N THR A 85 0.22 -2.63 -6.66
CA THR A 85 1.30 -3.57 -6.99
C THR A 85 2.64 -2.87 -7.16
N GLU A 86 2.69 -1.81 -7.96
CA GLU A 86 3.91 -1.03 -8.12
C GLU A 86 4.39 -0.42 -6.79
N ALA A 87 3.47 0.11 -5.96
CA ALA A 87 3.79 0.64 -4.65
C ALA A 87 4.43 -0.43 -3.75
N ALA A 88 3.84 -1.62 -3.69
CA ALA A 88 4.33 -2.71 -2.84
C ALA A 88 5.67 -3.26 -3.33
N ASP A 89 5.88 -3.36 -4.64
CA ASP A 89 7.14 -3.82 -5.23
C ASP A 89 8.26 -2.82 -4.96
N LEU A 90 7.97 -1.51 -5.09
CA LEU A 90 8.90 -0.45 -4.75
C LEU A 90 9.23 -0.48 -3.25
N CYS A 91 8.23 -0.55 -2.38
CA CYS A 91 8.47 -0.62 -0.93
C CYS A 91 9.27 -1.88 -0.57
N HIS A 92 8.96 -3.03 -1.20
CA HIS A 92 9.70 -4.27 -0.99
C HIS A 92 11.18 -4.14 -1.36
N TYR A 93 11.47 -3.62 -2.55
CA TYR A 93 12.83 -3.34 -3.00
C TYR A 93 13.61 -2.45 -2.01
N ILE A 94 12.94 -1.49 -1.38
CA ILE A 94 13.57 -0.55 -0.45
C ILE A 94 13.83 -1.22 0.91
N VAL A 95 12.85 -1.94 1.46
CA VAL A 95 13.02 -2.59 2.77
C VAL A 95 14.08 -3.68 2.77
N GLU A 96 14.37 -4.32 1.63
CA GLU A 96 15.51 -5.24 1.49
C GLU A 96 16.86 -4.54 1.69
N ARG A 97 16.93 -3.22 1.50
CA ARG A 97 18.16 -2.43 1.59
C ARG A 97 18.21 -1.60 2.87
N VAL A 98 17.07 -1.10 3.32
CA VAL A 98 16.96 -0.18 4.46
C VAL A 98 15.70 -0.48 5.29
N PRO A 99 15.67 -1.60 6.05
CA PRO A 99 14.43 -2.09 6.66
C PRO A 99 13.77 -1.08 7.60
N ARG A 100 14.49 -0.59 8.63
CA ARG A 100 13.88 0.15 9.74
C ARG A 100 13.23 1.50 9.37
N MET A 101 13.55 2.09 8.21
CA MET A 101 13.06 3.42 7.85
C MET A 101 11.74 3.44 7.07
N TRP A 102 11.18 2.27 6.72
CA TRP A 102 10.12 2.14 5.71
C TRP A 102 8.97 1.22 6.10
N ILE A 103 8.82 0.96 7.41
CA ILE A 103 7.77 0.09 7.93
C ILE A 103 6.39 0.62 7.58
N GLU A 104 6.18 1.93 7.70
CA GLU A 104 4.91 2.58 7.40
C GLU A 104 4.49 2.39 5.94
N GLU A 105 5.33 2.83 4.99
CA GLU A 105 4.99 2.73 3.57
C GLU A 105 4.89 1.28 3.09
N PHE A 106 5.74 0.39 3.62
CA PHE A 106 5.66 -1.04 3.30
C PHE A 106 4.33 -1.64 3.78
N VAL A 107 3.95 -1.45 5.04
CA VAL A 107 2.68 -1.99 5.55
C VAL A 107 1.50 -1.33 4.84
N ALA A 108 1.49 -0.01 4.68
CA ALA A 108 0.43 0.71 3.99
C ALA A 108 0.22 0.22 2.55
N SER A 109 1.30 -0.03 1.79
CA SER A 109 1.21 -0.56 0.43
C SER A 109 0.58 -1.95 0.38
N ARG A 110 0.87 -2.81 1.36
CA ARG A 110 0.30 -4.16 1.47
C ARG A 110 -1.16 -4.14 1.94
N CYS A 111 -1.50 -3.28 2.90
CA CYS A 111 -2.88 -3.06 3.33
C CYS A 111 -3.72 -2.54 2.16
N LEU A 112 -3.20 -1.59 1.37
CA LEU A 112 -3.88 -1.08 0.19
C LEU A 112 -4.15 -2.17 -0.86
N GLN A 113 -3.16 -3.02 -1.16
CA GLN A 113 -3.38 -4.18 -2.03
C GLN A 113 -4.51 -5.07 -1.52
N ALA A 114 -4.49 -5.40 -0.22
CA ALA A 114 -5.50 -6.23 0.40
C ALA A 114 -6.90 -5.61 0.31
N ILE A 115 -7.02 -4.30 0.57
CA ILE A 115 -8.29 -3.56 0.48
C ILE A 115 -8.85 -3.64 -0.94
N ILE A 116 -8.03 -3.37 -1.96
CA ILE A 116 -8.48 -3.41 -3.36
C ILE A 116 -8.87 -4.83 -3.78
N LEU A 117 -8.14 -5.85 -3.33
CA LEU A 117 -8.45 -7.25 -3.61
C LEU A 117 -9.76 -7.73 -2.97
N MET A 118 -10.12 -7.17 -1.80
CA MET A 118 -11.40 -7.41 -1.13
C MET A 118 -12.55 -6.57 -1.72
N GLY A 119 -12.27 -5.60 -2.58
CA GLY A 119 -13.28 -4.76 -3.19
C GLY A 119 -14.07 -5.47 -4.29
N ASP A 120 -15.32 -5.07 -4.49
CA ASP A 120 -16.23 -5.69 -5.47
C ASP A 120 -15.83 -5.45 -6.94
N GLY A 121 -14.86 -4.56 -7.20
CA GLY A 121 -14.47 -4.17 -8.56
C GLY A 121 -13.62 -5.20 -9.31
N LEU A 122 -13.23 -6.31 -8.67
CA LEU A 122 -12.38 -7.36 -9.27
C LEU A 122 -13.09 -8.73 -9.18
N LEU A 123 -13.99 -9.01 -10.13
CA LEU A 123 -14.91 -10.17 -10.11
C LEU A 123 -14.27 -11.56 -9.91
N LEU A 124 -12.98 -11.73 -10.16
CA LEU A 124 -12.26 -13.00 -10.02
C LEU A 124 -11.41 -13.10 -8.74
N LEU A 125 -11.29 -12.00 -8.00
CA LEU A 125 -10.47 -11.87 -6.81
C LEU A 125 -11.38 -11.59 -5.60
N GLY A 126 -10.86 -11.84 -4.40
CA GLY A 126 -11.61 -11.56 -3.19
C GLY A 126 -10.77 -11.69 -1.92
N ALA A 127 -11.46 -11.92 -0.80
CA ALA A 127 -10.87 -12.01 0.54
C ALA A 127 -9.71 -13.01 0.67
N LYS A 128 -9.76 -14.17 -0.03
CA LYS A 128 -8.63 -15.11 -0.05
C LYS A 128 -7.35 -14.48 -0.63
N ASP A 129 -7.47 -13.64 -1.66
CA ASP A 129 -6.32 -13.06 -2.36
C ASP A 129 -5.64 -11.97 -1.52
N ALA A 130 -6.38 -11.37 -0.59
CA ALA A 130 -5.86 -10.42 0.40
C ALA A 130 -4.99 -11.08 1.49
N VAL A 131 -5.05 -12.40 1.67
CA VAL A 131 -4.30 -13.09 2.74
C VAL A 131 -2.79 -12.95 2.56
N LYS A 132 -2.29 -13.12 1.34
CA LYS A 132 -0.85 -13.02 1.05
C LYS A 132 -0.25 -11.65 1.40
N PRO A 133 -0.78 -10.51 0.90
CA PRO A 133 -0.23 -9.21 1.26
C PRO A 133 -0.33 -8.92 2.76
N LEU A 134 -1.41 -9.35 3.43
CA LEU A 134 -1.58 -9.15 4.88
C LEU A 134 -0.59 -9.96 5.73
N ILE A 135 -0.30 -11.22 5.36
CA ILE A 135 0.75 -12.01 6.02
C ILE A 135 2.11 -11.33 5.88
N ILE A 136 2.45 -10.88 4.66
CA ILE A 136 3.72 -10.18 4.40
C ILE A 136 3.83 -8.91 5.25
N ALA A 137 2.75 -8.12 5.35
CA ALA A 137 2.71 -6.94 6.19
C ALA A 137 2.91 -7.27 7.68
N SER A 138 2.20 -8.30 8.17
CA SER A 138 2.27 -8.75 9.57
C SER A 138 3.67 -9.24 9.95
N MET A 139 4.30 -10.06 9.10
CA MET A 139 5.65 -10.56 9.32
C MET A 139 6.64 -9.40 9.41
N TYR A 140 6.57 -8.48 8.45
CA TYR A 140 7.47 -7.35 8.38
C TYR A 140 7.34 -6.41 9.59
N ALA A 141 6.10 -6.07 9.98
CA ALA A 141 5.83 -5.26 11.16
C ALA A 141 6.28 -5.96 12.46
N SER A 142 6.14 -7.28 12.53
CA SER A 142 6.56 -8.07 13.70
C SER A 142 8.09 -8.16 13.84
N GLU A 143 8.83 -8.29 12.74
CA GLU A 143 10.30 -8.32 12.76
C GLU A 143 10.91 -6.97 13.15
N ASN A 144 10.14 -5.88 13.02
CA ASN A 144 10.59 -4.50 13.28
C ASN A 144 9.81 -3.83 14.42
N LEU A 145 9.40 -4.60 15.44
CA LEU A 145 8.61 -4.17 16.62
C LEU A 145 9.29 -3.06 17.47
N ASP A 146 9.22 -1.82 17.02
CA ASP A 146 9.31 -0.63 17.88
C ASP A 146 7.90 -0.11 18.24
N GLN A 147 7.82 0.94 19.08
CA GLN A 147 6.53 1.48 19.51
C GLN A 147 5.71 2.04 18.33
N GLY A 148 6.37 2.49 17.26
CA GLY A 148 5.75 2.99 16.04
C GLY A 148 5.25 1.87 15.13
N ALA A 149 5.82 0.66 15.19
CA ALA A 149 5.40 -0.47 14.38
C ALA A 149 4.10 -1.14 14.85
N ARG A 150 3.79 -1.05 16.15
CA ARG A 150 2.63 -1.74 16.76
C ARG A 150 1.28 -1.29 16.21
N GLN A 151 1.11 0.02 15.98
CA GLN A 151 -0.14 0.56 15.42
C GLN A 151 -0.48 -0.03 14.04
N TYR A 152 0.53 -0.45 13.26
CA TYR A 152 0.31 -1.06 11.95
C TYR A 152 -0.17 -2.52 12.05
N LEU A 153 0.18 -3.23 13.14
CA LEU A 153 -0.33 -4.58 13.36
C LEU A 153 -1.84 -4.57 13.61
N ASP A 154 -2.36 -3.57 14.31
CA ASP A 154 -3.80 -3.46 14.57
C ASP A 154 -4.61 -3.31 13.26
N GLU A 155 -4.09 -2.54 12.31
CA GLU A 155 -4.69 -2.40 10.97
C GLU A 155 -4.67 -3.74 10.20
N VAL A 156 -3.52 -4.41 10.15
CA VAL A 156 -3.38 -5.71 9.46
C VAL A 156 -4.28 -6.77 10.08
N VAL A 157 -4.38 -6.80 11.42
CA VAL A 157 -5.29 -7.69 12.17
C VAL A 157 -6.75 -7.40 11.81
N GLY A 158 -7.13 -6.12 11.75
CA GLY A 158 -8.46 -5.69 11.35
C GLY A 158 -8.84 -6.15 9.95
N LEU A 159 -7.91 -6.02 8.99
CA LEU A 159 -8.10 -6.46 7.61
C LEU A 159 -8.16 -7.99 7.49
N LEU A 160 -7.31 -8.73 8.21
CA LEU A 160 -7.36 -10.21 8.23
C LEU A 160 -8.70 -10.72 8.79
N ARG A 161 -9.20 -10.10 9.86
CA ARG A 161 -10.52 -10.43 10.42
C ARG A 161 -11.64 -10.11 9.44
N ARG A 162 -11.55 -8.98 8.73
CA ARG A 162 -12.51 -8.62 7.69
C ARG A 162 -12.53 -9.66 6.57
N ALA A 163 -11.36 -9.98 6.01
CA ALA A 163 -11.23 -11.02 4.99
C ALA A 163 -11.82 -12.35 5.46
N TYR A 164 -11.51 -12.77 6.69
CA TYR A 164 -12.03 -14.01 7.25
C TYR A 164 -13.55 -14.01 7.43
N ARG A 165 -14.18 -12.86 7.74
CA ARG A 165 -15.65 -12.75 7.79
C ARG A 165 -16.29 -12.82 6.41
N GLU A 166 -15.62 -12.29 5.39
CA GLU A 166 -16.10 -12.29 4.00
C GLU A 166 -15.99 -13.68 3.35
N ASP A 167 -14.90 -14.42 3.58
CA ASP A 167 -14.66 -15.76 3.05
C ASP A 167 -13.81 -16.61 4.00
N SER A 168 -14.44 -17.18 5.04
CA SER A 168 -13.72 -17.93 6.08
C SER A 168 -13.03 -19.19 5.56
N ASP A 169 -13.65 -19.92 4.62
CA ASP A 169 -13.10 -21.16 4.05
C ASP A 169 -11.93 -20.86 3.11
N GLY A 170 -12.08 -19.91 2.19
CA GLY A 170 -11.02 -19.51 1.27
C GLY A 170 -9.83 -18.89 1.99
N VAL A 171 -10.09 -18.01 2.96
CA VAL A 171 -9.03 -17.42 3.80
C VAL A 171 -8.33 -18.50 4.64
N ALA A 172 -9.07 -19.44 5.23
CA ALA A 172 -8.45 -20.50 6.03
C ALA A 172 -7.52 -21.39 5.20
N LYS A 173 -7.98 -21.80 4.02
CA LYS A 173 -7.18 -22.60 3.08
C LYS A 173 -5.93 -21.85 2.63
N GLU A 174 -6.07 -20.58 2.25
CA GLU A 174 -4.94 -19.79 1.77
C GLU A 174 -3.94 -19.47 2.88
N PHE A 175 -4.43 -19.14 4.09
CA PHE A 175 -3.59 -18.91 5.25
C PHE A 175 -2.78 -20.16 5.61
N GLN A 176 -3.43 -21.33 5.63
CA GLN A 176 -2.76 -22.60 5.88
C GLN A 176 -1.76 -22.95 4.78
N ARG A 177 -2.10 -22.69 3.52
CA ARG A 177 -1.19 -22.92 2.38
C ARG A 177 0.07 -22.07 2.48
N ILE A 178 -0.03 -20.82 2.94
CA ILE A 178 1.10 -19.89 3.05
C ILE A 178 1.94 -20.17 4.32
N THR A 179 1.29 -20.36 5.46
CA THR A 179 1.98 -20.42 6.78
C THR A 179 2.26 -21.83 7.27
N GLY A 180 1.64 -22.85 6.68
CA GLY A 180 1.63 -24.22 7.19
C GLY A 180 0.81 -24.41 8.48
N SER A 181 0.17 -23.35 8.99
CA SER A 181 -0.57 -23.35 10.26
C SER A 181 -2.04 -22.96 10.06
N PRO A 182 -2.96 -23.42 10.91
CA PRO A 182 -4.34 -22.95 10.86
C PRO A 182 -4.42 -21.46 11.20
N VAL A 183 -5.51 -20.82 10.77
CA VAL A 183 -5.82 -19.44 11.13
C VAL A 183 -5.85 -19.29 12.67
N PRO A 184 -5.13 -18.32 13.25
CA PRO A 184 -5.14 -18.11 14.69
C PRO A 184 -6.51 -17.76 15.23
N ARG A 185 -6.79 -18.17 16.47
CA ARG A 185 -8.06 -17.90 17.15
C ARG A 185 -8.42 -16.41 17.21
N TRP A 186 -7.44 -15.53 17.41
CA TRP A 186 -7.71 -14.09 17.43
C TRP A 186 -8.17 -13.52 16.08
N VAL A 187 -7.97 -14.22 14.95
CA VAL A 187 -8.55 -13.88 13.64
C VAL A 187 -9.95 -14.48 13.50
N SER A 188 -10.12 -15.76 13.88
CA SER A 188 -11.37 -16.50 13.68
C SER A 188 -12.46 -16.16 14.68
N ASP A 189 -12.08 -15.75 15.89
CA ASP A 189 -12.99 -15.38 16.95
C ASP A 189 -13.45 -13.94 16.69
N SER A 190 -14.65 -13.81 16.10
CA SER A 190 -15.35 -12.54 15.99
C SER A 190 -15.50 -11.94 17.39
N VAL A 191 -14.98 -10.73 17.61
CA VAL A 191 -15.45 -9.91 18.73
C VAL A 191 -16.93 -9.70 18.46
N GLY A 192 -17.77 -10.38 19.25
CA GLY A 192 -19.22 -10.22 19.23
C GLY A 192 -19.65 -8.83 19.67
#